data_AF-A0A9W8PWI2-F1
#
_entry.id   AF-A0A9W8PWI2-F1
#
_cell.length_a   1.000
_cell.length_b   1.000
_cell.length_c   1.000
_cell.angle_alpha   90.00
_cell.angle_beta   90.00
_cell.angle_gamma   90.00
#
_symmetry.space_group_name_H-M   'P 1'
#
loop_
_entity.id
_entity.type
_entity.pdbx_description
1 polymer ?
#
loop_
_entity_poly.entity_id
_entity_poly.type
_entity_poly.pdbx_seq_one_letter_code
_entity_poly.pdbx_strand_id
1 'polypeptide(L)'
;MSSTAVPDASSGGDSDDNTELIVAVVALVISVLAFVIAILQALQQYLGTATGFSSCSEAVIGKWAQFARRQMLWTEFRFEVQFETPVIFVAKPGNTRGPLGDDALAKEERQKIIRLDGGHENFKYTDTVQEYDDKYRKSTQQVVHTADNEKATWLALLMAIVRMEKESREWQGKKTSEWRKATGPRPPLDTAVAPEQPATHHSLLVCMQRKRRTWDSMPKDFAKPYATTTISHIVEIAAMLGIHWRQFDLNNDQYRAQGNGFVLYGSYTDGLGICFNIQKQGPTWFEKNRIVPSYNVKQLCFGMAPTILYRDRKVYADEAKGAETLQLGSLSEIAKTLVVLGCDINTVNYFRKNTDQARHSHLFANTVFRMLPNPTVFYWDPNTFSLPNLLSEYITSLRLFREKQLAGSEQIKSILDWAETDQKFPLLRAEGSTLDVFGEDINGATLVNSLNHLRAGIELCDEFFAKMKKPSLSLVKKVTRTHIQEVMSILHEKNEKDDKTTNEATNNAMNNALITIHDIDSAPADERESLLMQMYFDRVRPNVARTIGQQTLLSKHMRERRDSIPSDNGSNIASPRSAKMYTTSDEVNEIWCVLVFRMLCWLQLHDFHKMDIHITKSDAYASRIPVYIV
;
A
#
# COMPACT_ATOMS: atom_id res chain seq x y z
N MET A 1 67.36 -29.84 -113.92
CA MET A 1 66.83 -30.93 -113.09
C MET A 1 67.25 -30.66 -111.65
N SER A 2 66.49 -30.90 -110.58
CA SER A 2 65.03 -31.08 -110.33
C SER A 2 64.90 -31.27 -108.80
N SER A 3 63.85 -30.92 -108.07
CA SER A 3 62.68 -30.06 -108.30
C SER A 3 62.16 -29.56 -106.93
N THR A 4 61.19 -28.66 -106.94
CA THR A 4 60.43 -28.17 -105.78
C THR A 4 59.90 -29.25 -104.83
N ALA A 5 59.94 -28.98 -103.51
CA ALA A 5 58.81 -29.22 -102.61
C ALA A 5 58.97 -28.38 -101.32
N VAL A 6 57.92 -27.64 -100.93
CA VAL A 6 57.71 -27.12 -99.58
C VAL A 6 56.44 -27.81 -99.05
N PRO A 7 56.44 -28.38 -97.82
CA PRO A 7 55.22 -28.82 -97.16
C PRO A 7 54.60 -27.67 -96.35
N ASP A 8 53.28 -27.50 -96.46
CA ASP A 8 52.52 -26.46 -95.76
C ASP A 8 52.32 -26.74 -94.26
N ALA A 9 51.91 -25.70 -93.51
CA ALA A 9 51.48 -25.83 -92.13
C ALA A 9 50.08 -26.48 -92.04
N SER A 10 50.02 -27.73 -91.55
CA SER A 10 48.78 -28.49 -91.42
C SER A 10 48.14 -28.39 -90.02
N SER A 11 47.06 -27.61 -89.93
CA SER A 11 45.86 -27.88 -89.12
C SER A 11 46.02 -28.49 -87.71
N GLY A 12 45.94 -27.65 -86.68
CA GLY A 12 45.38 -28.00 -85.37
C GLY A 12 44.40 -26.90 -84.96
N GLY A 13 43.15 -27.24 -84.64
CA GLY A 13 42.07 -26.28 -84.37
C GLY A 13 40.71 -26.75 -84.91
N ASP A 14 40.08 -27.68 -84.18
CA ASP A 14 38.66 -28.07 -84.31
C ASP A 14 38.22 -28.88 -83.07
N SER A 15 39.14 -29.66 -82.49
CA SER A 15 39.00 -30.24 -81.14
C SER A 15 38.95 -29.17 -80.04
N ASP A 16 39.82 -28.17 -80.16
CA ASP A 16 40.07 -27.21 -79.10
C ASP A 16 38.88 -26.27 -78.93
N ASP A 17 38.37 -25.64 -80.00
CA ASP A 17 37.13 -24.84 -80.02
C ASP A 17 35.94 -25.53 -79.33
N ASN A 18 35.75 -26.84 -79.58
CA ASN A 18 34.68 -27.60 -78.94
C ASN A 18 34.92 -27.80 -77.43
N THR A 19 36.16 -28.04 -77.01
CA THR A 19 36.49 -28.09 -75.57
C THR A 19 36.47 -26.73 -74.90
N GLU A 20 36.91 -25.66 -75.57
CA GLU A 20 36.82 -24.28 -75.07
C GLU A 20 35.35 -23.84 -74.91
N LEU A 21 34.49 -24.17 -75.87
CA LEU A 21 33.05 -23.91 -75.77
C LEU A 21 32.41 -24.65 -74.60
N ILE A 22 32.75 -25.94 -74.40
CA ILE A 22 32.28 -26.73 -73.25
C ILE A 22 32.79 -26.12 -71.93
N VAL A 23 34.09 -25.75 -71.85
CA VAL A 23 34.68 -25.10 -70.67
C VAL A 23 34.02 -23.75 -70.40
N ALA A 24 33.75 -22.94 -71.42
CA ALA A 24 33.07 -21.65 -71.29
C ALA A 24 31.63 -21.80 -70.80
N VAL A 25 30.87 -22.77 -71.32
CA VAL A 25 29.51 -23.09 -70.84
C VAL A 25 29.52 -23.60 -69.40
N VAL A 26 30.47 -24.48 -69.04
CA VAL A 26 30.63 -24.97 -67.67
C VAL A 26 31.04 -23.84 -66.72
N ALA A 27 31.96 -22.97 -67.11
CA ALA A 27 32.37 -21.80 -66.35
C ALA A 27 31.23 -20.80 -66.16
N LEU A 28 30.37 -20.60 -67.17
CA LEU A 28 29.16 -19.79 -67.08
C LEU A 28 28.19 -20.38 -66.04
N VAL A 29 27.91 -21.69 -66.11
CA VAL A 29 27.01 -22.38 -65.17
C VAL A 29 27.54 -22.31 -63.74
N ILE A 30 28.84 -22.54 -63.53
CA ILE A 30 29.50 -22.40 -62.22
C ILE A 30 29.41 -20.95 -61.71
N SER A 31 29.62 -19.96 -62.58
CA SER A 31 29.55 -18.54 -62.22
C SER A 31 28.13 -18.10 -61.82
N VAL A 32 27.10 -18.55 -62.55
CA VAL A 32 25.69 -18.32 -62.20
C VAL A 32 25.34 -19.01 -60.88
N LEU A 33 25.78 -20.25 -60.66
CA LEU A 33 25.55 -20.97 -59.41
C LEU A 33 26.23 -20.26 -58.22
N ALA A 34 27.48 -19.84 -58.38
CA ALA A 34 28.22 -19.08 -57.38
C ALA A 34 27.57 -17.71 -57.08
N PHE A 35 27.04 -17.02 -58.10
CA PHE A 35 26.30 -15.77 -57.94
C PHE A 35 24.98 -15.97 -57.17
N VAL A 36 24.22 -17.04 -57.47
CA VAL A 36 23.01 -17.40 -56.71
C VAL A 36 23.35 -17.74 -55.26
N ILE A 37 24.43 -18.50 -55.01
CA ILE A 37 24.91 -18.80 -53.66
C ILE A 37 25.33 -17.52 -52.92
N ALA A 38 26.04 -16.60 -53.57
CA ALA A 38 26.42 -15.31 -52.98
C ALA A 38 25.20 -14.44 -52.65
N ILE A 39 24.17 -14.41 -53.50
CA ILE A 39 22.89 -13.74 -53.21
C ILE A 39 22.20 -14.37 -52.00
N LEU A 40 22.14 -15.70 -51.92
CA LEU A 40 21.52 -16.40 -50.79
C LEU A 40 22.29 -16.18 -49.48
N GLN A 41 23.63 -16.17 -49.52
CA GLN A 41 24.48 -15.84 -48.37
C GLN A 41 24.29 -14.38 -47.92
N ALA A 42 24.28 -13.43 -48.86
CA ALA A 42 24.00 -12.02 -48.56
C ALA A 42 22.59 -11.83 -47.99
N LEU A 43 21.58 -12.52 -48.54
CA LEU A 43 20.21 -12.48 -48.02
C LEU A 43 20.09 -13.10 -46.62
N GLN A 44 20.81 -14.20 -46.36
CA GLN A 44 20.86 -14.83 -45.03
C GLN A 44 21.51 -13.90 -44.00
N GLN A 45 22.63 -13.26 -44.33
CA GLN A 45 23.28 -12.25 -43.49
C GLN A 45 22.36 -11.05 -43.25
N TYR A 46 21.71 -10.54 -44.30
CA TYR A 46 20.77 -9.42 -44.26
C TYR A 46 19.54 -9.70 -43.37
N LEU A 47 18.93 -10.88 -43.50
CA LEU A 47 17.85 -11.33 -42.61
C LEU A 47 18.34 -11.53 -41.16
N GLY A 48 19.60 -11.95 -40.99
CA GLY A 48 20.27 -12.04 -39.70
C GLY A 48 20.49 -10.70 -38.98
N THR A 49 20.43 -9.56 -39.69
CA THR A 49 20.58 -8.22 -39.05
C THR A 49 19.46 -7.89 -38.07
N ALA A 50 18.30 -8.55 -38.16
CA ALA A 50 17.15 -8.35 -37.27
C ALA A 50 17.33 -9.07 -35.90
N THR A 51 18.51 -8.93 -35.29
CA THR A 51 18.85 -9.52 -33.99
C THR A 51 17.84 -9.11 -32.92
N GLY A 52 17.42 -10.06 -32.08
CA GLY A 52 16.45 -9.83 -31.01
C GLY A 52 14.98 -9.84 -31.41
N PHE A 53 14.62 -9.96 -32.70
CA PHE A 53 13.21 -10.05 -33.09
C PHE A 53 12.50 -11.28 -32.48
N SER A 54 13.21 -12.40 -32.29
CA SER A 54 12.73 -13.59 -31.58
C SER A 54 12.41 -13.29 -30.10
N SER A 55 13.22 -12.46 -29.44
CA SER A 55 12.99 -11.98 -28.07
C SER A 55 11.80 -11.02 -27.93
N CYS A 56 11.25 -10.53 -29.04
CA CYS A 56 10.01 -9.75 -29.09
C CYS A 56 8.81 -10.57 -29.61
N SER A 57 8.92 -11.90 -29.69
CA SER A 57 7.82 -12.79 -30.08
C SER A 57 6.75 -12.95 -28.99
N GLU A 58 5.58 -13.48 -29.37
CA GLU A 58 4.48 -13.76 -28.44
C GLU A 58 4.86 -14.79 -27.36
N ALA A 59 5.82 -15.68 -27.64
CA ALA A 59 6.34 -16.60 -26.63
C ALA A 59 7.04 -15.88 -25.46
N VAL A 60 7.65 -14.70 -25.71
CA VAL A 60 8.42 -13.94 -24.72
C VAL A 60 7.60 -12.78 -24.14
N ILE A 61 6.99 -11.95 -24.98
CA ILE A 61 6.26 -10.73 -24.57
C ILE A 61 4.73 -10.83 -24.77
N GLY A 62 4.20 -12.02 -25.07
CA GLY A 62 2.75 -12.25 -25.18
C GLY A 62 2.09 -11.31 -26.20
N LYS A 63 0.91 -10.80 -25.84
CA LYS A 63 0.12 -9.87 -26.65
C LYS A 63 0.87 -8.57 -27.03
N TRP A 64 2.01 -8.25 -26.41
CA TRP A 64 2.82 -7.07 -26.79
C TRP A 64 3.64 -7.27 -28.07
N ALA A 65 3.73 -8.50 -28.59
CA ALA A 65 4.32 -8.77 -29.89
C ALA A 65 3.61 -8.01 -31.03
N GLN A 66 2.32 -7.63 -30.87
CA GLN A 66 1.60 -6.76 -31.80
C GLN A 66 2.21 -5.34 -31.93
N PHE A 67 3.03 -4.92 -30.96
CA PHE A 67 3.75 -3.64 -30.96
C PHE A 67 5.23 -3.80 -31.35
N ALA A 68 5.68 -5.01 -31.67
CA ALA A 68 7.03 -5.28 -32.18
C ALA A 68 7.05 -5.23 -33.71
N ARG A 69 8.03 -4.54 -34.29
CA ARG A 69 8.18 -4.36 -35.74
C ARG A 69 9.65 -4.21 -36.15
N ARG A 70 9.94 -4.59 -37.40
CA ARG A 70 11.25 -4.31 -38.04
C ARG A 70 11.13 -3.01 -38.82
N GLN A 71 12.04 -2.07 -38.60
CA GLN A 71 12.14 -0.84 -39.40
C GLN A 71 13.47 -0.86 -40.17
N MET A 72 13.43 -0.55 -41.46
CA MET A 72 14.65 -0.45 -42.29
C MET A 72 15.36 0.88 -42.00
N LEU A 73 16.66 0.81 -41.67
CA LEU A 73 17.55 1.96 -41.58
C LEU A 73 18.36 2.03 -42.87
N TRP A 74 17.88 2.81 -43.83
CA TRP A 74 18.54 3.01 -45.13
C TRP A 74 19.95 3.60 -45.03
N THR A 75 20.27 4.30 -43.93
CA THR A 75 21.60 4.86 -43.64
C THR A 75 22.65 3.81 -43.28
N GLU A 76 22.22 2.67 -42.72
CA GLU A 76 23.08 1.58 -42.22
C GLU A 76 22.82 0.25 -42.95
N PHE A 77 21.91 0.27 -43.92
CA PHE A 77 21.43 -0.87 -44.71
C PHE A 77 21.04 -2.12 -43.88
N ARG A 78 20.41 -1.92 -42.71
CA ARG A 78 20.00 -2.99 -41.78
C ARG A 78 18.61 -2.78 -41.19
N PHE A 79 18.03 -3.84 -40.64
CA PHE A 79 16.78 -3.75 -39.88
C PHE A 79 17.03 -3.44 -38.40
N GLU A 80 16.46 -2.34 -37.90
CA GLU A 80 16.29 -2.12 -36.47
C GLU A 80 15.04 -2.85 -35.98
N VAL A 81 15.16 -3.62 -34.89
CA VAL A 81 14.01 -4.19 -34.19
C VAL A 81 13.48 -3.17 -33.19
N GLN A 82 12.24 -2.73 -33.38
CA GLN A 82 11.53 -1.80 -32.50
C GLN A 82 10.42 -2.54 -31.75
N PHE A 83 10.21 -2.20 -30.49
CA PHE A 83 9.16 -2.78 -29.65
C PHE A 83 8.68 -1.77 -28.61
N GLU A 84 7.56 -2.06 -27.94
CA GLU A 84 7.05 -1.24 -26.85
C GLU A 84 7.07 -1.99 -25.52
N THR A 85 7.30 -1.25 -24.42
CA THR A 85 7.38 -1.76 -23.05
C THR A 85 6.52 -0.89 -22.13
N PRO A 86 5.88 -1.44 -21.09
CA PRO A 86 5.08 -0.65 -20.18
C PRO A 86 5.98 0.15 -19.22
N VAL A 87 5.68 1.44 -19.07
CA VAL A 87 6.16 2.27 -17.96
C VAL A 87 5.04 2.37 -16.94
N ILE A 88 5.20 1.67 -15.83
CA ILE A 88 4.15 1.40 -14.83
C ILE A 88 4.29 2.38 -13.65
N PHE A 89 3.20 2.97 -13.16
CA PHE A 89 3.21 3.94 -12.06
C PHE A 89 1.86 3.97 -11.33
N VAL A 90 1.83 4.46 -10.07
CA VAL A 90 0.59 4.47 -9.25
C VAL A 90 0.11 5.89 -8.98
N ALA A 91 -1.12 6.20 -9.41
CA ALA A 91 -1.67 7.56 -9.46
C ALA A 91 -3.16 7.63 -9.02
N LYS A 92 -3.70 8.85 -8.91
CA LYS A 92 -5.15 9.07 -8.79
C LYS A 92 -5.82 8.89 -10.17
N PRO A 93 -7.08 8.42 -10.28
CA PRO A 93 -7.74 8.23 -11.59
C PRO A 93 -7.79 9.48 -12.48
N GLY A 94 -8.01 10.65 -11.89
CA GLY A 94 -8.01 11.95 -12.58
C GLY A 94 -6.62 12.53 -12.91
N ASN A 95 -5.53 11.76 -12.78
CA ASN A 95 -4.19 12.24 -13.06
C ASN A 95 -3.89 12.31 -14.57
N THR A 96 -3.62 13.51 -15.10
CA THR A 96 -3.30 13.74 -16.51
C THR A 96 -1.81 13.62 -16.85
N ARG A 97 -0.90 13.63 -15.88
CA ARG A 97 0.56 13.67 -16.15
C ARG A 97 1.27 12.39 -15.72
N GLY A 98 1.79 11.65 -16.70
CA GLY A 98 2.55 10.42 -16.50
C GLY A 98 4.06 10.58 -16.74
N PRO A 99 4.86 9.52 -16.50
CA PRO A 99 6.30 9.52 -16.76
C PRO A 99 6.73 9.89 -18.18
N LEU A 100 5.91 9.64 -19.21
CA LEU A 100 6.19 9.96 -20.62
C LEU A 100 5.61 11.30 -21.09
N GLY A 101 4.97 12.08 -20.23
CA GLY A 101 4.38 13.38 -20.56
C GLY A 101 2.95 13.58 -20.04
N ASP A 102 2.31 14.65 -20.50
CA ASP A 102 0.90 14.93 -20.23
C ASP A 102 -0.02 14.25 -21.27
N ASP A 103 -1.06 13.59 -20.79
CA ASP A 103 -2.08 12.85 -21.56
C ASP A 103 -2.81 13.77 -22.55
N ALA A 104 -3.01 15.05 -22.20
CA ALA A 104 -3.61 16.07 -23.06
C ALA A 104 -2.67 16.59 -24.16
N LEU A 105 -1.36 16.38 -24.02
CA LEU A 105 -0.33 16.79 -24.99
C LEU A 105 0.28 15.59 -25.75
N ALA A 106 -0.25 14.38 -25.52
CA ALA A 106 0.19 13.15 -26.14
C ALA A 106 -0.16 13.12 -27.65
N LYS A 107 0.85 13.34 -28.49
CA LYS A 107 0.72 13.28 -29.97
C LYS A 107 0.50 11.86 -30.48
N GLU A 108 0.98 10.85 -29.76
CA GLU A 108 0.86 9.44 -30.13
C GLU A 108 0.07 8.65 -29.08
N GLU A 109 -0.78 7.71 -29.51
CA GLU A 109 -1.60 6.86 -28.62
C GLU A 109 -0.74 6.15 -27.54
N ARG A 110 0.49 5.75 -27.89
CA ARG A 110 1.43 5.10 -26.96
C ARG A 110 1.80 5.97 -25.74
N GLN A 111 1.73 7.29 -25.87
CA GLN A 111 2.03 8.24 -24.81
C GLN A 111 0.83 8.48 -23.86
N LYS A 112 -0.38 8.03 -24.22
CA LYS A 112 -1.57 8.22 -23.38
C LYS A 112 -1.55 7.35 -22.12
N ILE A 113 -2.19 7.84 -21.06
CA ILE A 113 -2.25 7.17 -19.76
C ILE A 113 -3.32 6.07 -19.80
N ILE A 114 -2.87 4.83 -19.96
CA ILE A 114 -3.71 3.64 -19.86
C ILE A 114 -3.95 3.37 -18.37
N ARG A 115 -5.22 3.29 -17.99
CA ARG A 115 -5.69 3.00 -16.63
C ARG A 115 -5.90 1.49 -16.51
N LEU A 116 -5.23 0.85 -15.55
CA LEU A 116 -5.38 -0.58 -15.28
C LEU A 116 -6.46 -0.72 -14.20
N ASP A 117 -7.73 -0.71 -14.62
CA ASP A 117 -8.94 -0.66 -13.78
C ASP A 117 -9.80 -1.93 -13.87
N GLY A 118 -9.32 -2.96 -14.57
CA GLY A 118 -10.04 -4.22 -14.80
C GLY A 118 -11.00 -4.19 -16.00
N GLY A 119 -11.14 -3.05 -16.68
CA GLY A 119 -12.01 -2.89 -17.85
C GLY A 119 -11.56 -3.73 -19.06
N HIS A 120 -12.49 -4.02 -19.98
CA HIS A 120 -12.25 -4.92 -21.12
C HIS A 120 -11.05 -4.51 -22.00
N GLU A 121 -10.83 -3.19 -22.19
CA GLU A 121 -9.67 -2.63 -22.91
C GLU A 121 -8.31 -3.04 -22.32
N ASN A 122 -8.24 -3.41 -21.03
CA ASN A 122 -7.00 -3.88 -20.41
C ASN A 122 -6.51 -5.21 -21.03
N PHE A 123 -7.43 -6.09 -21.46
CA PHE A 123 -7.08 -7.40 -22.03
C PHE A 123 -6.50 -7.35 -23.46
N LYS A 124 -6.40 -6.16 -24.06
CA LYS A 124 -5.53 -5.87 -25.21
C LYS A 124 -4.04 -6.00 -24.85
N TYR A 125 -3.68 -5.80 -23.58
CA TYR A 125 -2.31 -5.71 -23.07
C TYR A 125 -1.94 -6.84 -22.08
N THR A 126 -2.89 -7.69 -21.69
CA THR A 126 -2.67 -8.86 -20.82
C THR A 126 -3.57 -10.03 -21.23
N ASP A 127 -3.18 -11.25 -20.87
CA ASP A 127 -4.09 -12.39 -20.87
C ASP A 127 -5.32 -12.11 -20.00
N THR A 128 -6.47 -12.68 -20.38
CA THR A 128 -7.63 -12.74 -19.47
C THR A 128 -7.35 -13.69 -18.30
N VAL A 129 -8.10 -13.55 -17.20
CA VAL A 129 -7.93 -14.40 -16.01
C VAL A 129 -8.08 -15.89 -16.35
N GLN A 130 -9.01 -16.22 -17.25
CA GLN A 130 -9.22 -17.58 -17.75
C GLN A 130 -8.06 -18.06 -18.63
N GLU A 131 -7.64 -17.26 -19.62
CA GLU A 131 -6.45 -17.58 -20.46
C GLU A 131 -5.22 -17.86 -19.60
N TYR A 132 -4.97 -17.02 -18.59
CA TYR A 132 -3.80 -17.12 -17.73
C TYR A 132 -3.87 -18.34 -16.81
N ASP A 133 -4.99 -18.58 -16.12
CA ASP A 133 -5.10 -19.73 -15.21
C ASP A 133 -5.12 -21.07 -15.97
N ASP A 134 -5.62 -21.12 -17.21
CA ASP A 134 -5.48 -22.32 -18.06
C ASP A 134 -4.05 -22.53 -18.56
N LYS A 135 -3.31 -21.48 -18.91
CA LYS A 135 -1.87 -21.55 -19.23
C LYS A 135 -1.08 -22.05 -18.00
N TYR A 136 -1.36 -21.49 -16.82
CA TYR A 136 -0.75 -21.88 -15.55
C TYR A 136 -1.06 -23.33 -15.15
N ARG A 137 -2.31 -23.78 -15.34
CA ARG A 137 -2.73 -25.16 -15.08
C ARG A 137 -2.01 -26.14 -16.01
N LYS A 138 -1.89 -25.82 -17.30
CA LYS A 138 -1.18 -26.64 -18.29
C LYS A 138 0.32 -26.76 -17.99
N SER A 139 0.99 -25.66 -17.64
CA SER A 139 2.41 -25.71 -17.27
C SER A 139 2.64 -26.45 -15.94
N THR A 140 1.76 -26.30 -14.94
CA THR A 140 1.82 -27.06 -13.68
C THR A 140 1.57 -28.56 -13.87
N GLN A 141 0.88 -28.96 -14.95
CA GLN A 141 0.65 -30.37 -15.32
C GLN A 141 1.77 -30.99 -16.17
N GLN A 142 2.71 -30.18 -16.68
CA GLN A 142 3.94 -30.67 -17.29
C GLN A 142 4.98 -30.95 -16.18
N VAL A 143 5.75 -32.02 -16.34
CA VAL A 143 6.41 -32.76 -15.23
C VAL A 143 7.58 -32.02 -14.56
N VAL A 144 7.81 -30.74 -14.86
CA VAL A 144 8.95 -29.96 -14.34
C VAL A 144 8.46 -28.76 -13.53
N HIS A 145 8.55 -28.84 -12.20
CA HIS A 145 8.25 -27.76 -11.26
C HIS A 145 9.31 -26.62 -11.25
N THR A 146 9.88 -26.28 -12.41
CA THR A 146 10.75 -25.11 -12.59
C THR A 146 9.95 -23.95 -13.18
N ALA A 147 10.29 -22.71 -12.80
CA ALA A 147 9.61 -21.54 -13.35
C ALA A 147 9.71 -21.49 -14.89
N ASP A 148 8.58 -21.23 -15.56
CA ASP A 148 8.50 -20.89 -16.99
C ASP A 148 9.19 -19.55 -17.23
N ASN A 149 10.52 -19.61 -17.33
CA ASN A 149 11.40 -18.46 -17.41
C ASN A 149 11.67 -18.04 -18.86
N GLU A 150 10.79 -18.39 -19.80
CA GLU A 150 10.84 -17.95 -21.20
C GLU A 150 10.17 -16.57 -21.35
N LYS A 151 9.07 -16.35 -20.63
CA LYS A 151 8.27 -15.12 -20.69
C LYS A 151 8.89 -13.97 -19.90
N ALA A 152 8.54 -12.74 -20.27
CA ALA A 152 8.84 -11.55 -19.50
C ALA A 152 7.89 -11.46 -18.28
N THR A 153 8.44 -11.34 -17.07
CA THR A 153 7.69 -11.45 -15.81
C THR A 153 6.73 -10.29 -15.58
N TRP A 154 7.02 -9.10 -16.15
CA TRP A 154 6.10 -7.96 -16.11
C TRP A 154 4.73 -8.23 -16.75
N LEU A 155 4.59 -9.25 -17.61
CA LEU A 155 3.27 -9.74 -18.07
C LEU A 155 2.43 -10.29 -16.91
N ALA A 156 3.05 -11.07 -16.02
CA ALA A 156 2.38 -11.59 -14.83
C ALA A 156 2.02 -10.45 -13.85
N LEU A 157 2.81 -9.37 -13.80
CA LEU A 157 2.46 -8.17 -13.05
C LEU A 157 1.21 -7.47 -13.62
N LEU A 158 1.17 -7.24 -14.93
CA LEU A 158 0.01 -6.62 -15.59
C LEU A 158 -1.26 -7.48 -15.40
N MET A 159 -1.14 -8.80 -15.57
CA MET A 159 -2.24 -9.73 -15.29
C MET A 159 -2.70 -9.63 -13.84
N ALA A 160 -1.78 -9.65 -12.87
CA ALA A 160 -2.10 -9.58 -11.45
C ALA A 160 -2.85 -8.29 -11.09
N ILE A 161 -2.43 -7.14 -11.63
CA ILE A 161 -3.09 -5.83 -11.43
C ILE A 161 -4.49 -5.83 -12.02
N VAL A 162 -4.66 -6.27 -13.27
CA VAL A 162 -5.95 -6.24 -13.98
C VAL A 162 -6.93 -7.24 -13.36
N ARG A 163 -6.45 -8.42 -12.94
CA ARG A 163 -7.20 -9.41 -12.16
C ARG A 163 -7.67 -8.84 -10.81
N MET A 164 -6.74 -8.25 -10.06
CA MET A 164 -6.99 -7.60 -8.77
C MET A 164 -8.11 -6.56 -8.86
N GLU A 165 -8.03 -5.62 -9.80
CA GLU A 165 -9.07 -4.61 -9.96
C GLU A 165 -10.40 -5.24 -10.38
N LYS A 166 -10.39 -6.19 -11.33
CA LYS A 166 -11.61 -6.84 -11.80
C LYS A 166 -12.34 -7.61 -10.68
N GLU A 167 -11.66 -8.56 -10.04
CA GLU A 167 -12.26 -9.41 -9.00
C GLU A 167 -12.76 -8.57 -7.81
N SER A 168 -12.00 -7.57 -7.37
CA SER A 168 -12.41 -6.69 -6.28
C SER A 168 -13.59 -5.77 -6.64
N ARG A 169 -13.69 -5.30 -7.89
CA ARG A 169 -14.83 -4.50 -8.38
C ARG A 169 -16.08 -5.33 -8.56
N GLU A 170 -15.96 -6.56 -9.06
CA GLU A 170 -17.07 -7.51 -9.18
C GLU A 170 -17.61 -7.90 -7.78
N TRP A 171 -16.73 -8.18 -6.81
CA TRP A 171 -17.11 -8.43 -5.41
C TRP A 171 -17.75 -7.19 -4.74
N GLN A 172 -17.15 -6.01 -4.88
CA GLN A 172 -17.74 -4.76 -4.36
C GLN A 172 -19.12 -4.49 -5.00
N GLY A 173 -19.28 -4.71 -6.30
CA GLY A 173 -20.53 -4.59 -7.03
C GLY A 173 -21.60 -5.55 -6.52
N LYS A 174 -21.24 -6.84 -6.34
CA LYS A 174 -22.07 -7.88 -5.74
C LYS A 174 -22.60 -7.44 -4.37
N LYS A 175 -21.72 -7.11 -3.42
CA LYS A 175 -22.09 -6.67 -2.06
C LYS A 175 -22.96 -5.40 -2.06
N THR A 176 -22.63 -4.42 -2.91
CA THR A 176 -23.46 -3.21 -3.11
C THR A 176 -24.86 -3.55 -3.65
N SER A 177 -24.97 -4.55 -4.54
CA SER A 177 -26.26 -5.00 -5.08
C SER A 177 -27.10 -5.77 -4.06
N GLU A 178 -26.47 -6.56 -3.19
CA GLU A 178 -27.13 -7.25 -2.06
C GLU A 178 -27.74 -6.23 -1.09
N TRP A 179 -26.97 -5.20 -0.72
CA TRP A 179 -27.45 -4.08 0.10
C TRP A 179 -28.63 -3.35 -0.55
N ARG A 180 -28.52 -2.96 -1.84
CA ARG A 180 -29.62 -2.30 -2.57
C ARG A 180 -30.91 -3.14 -2.59
N LYS A 181 -30.81 -4.47 -2.72
CA LYS A 181 -31.97 -5.39 -2.71
C LYS A 181 -32.64 -5.50 -1.33
N ALA A 182 -31.88 -5.31 -0.25
CA ALA A 182 -32.37 -5.42 1.12
C ALA A 182 -32.87 -4.08 1.71
N THR A 183 -32.30 -2.95 1.28
CA THR A 183 -32.51 -1.63 1.93
C THR A 183 -33.06 -0.56 0.99
N GLY A 184 -33.06 -0.78 -0.32
CA GLY A 184 -33.63 0.17 -1.30
C GLY A 184 -35.10 -0.12 -1.65
N PRO A 185 -35.87 0.90 -2.08
CA PRO A 185 -37.15 0.67 -2.76
C PRO A 185 -36.90 -0.12 -4.07
N ARG A 186 -37.83 -1.02 -4.42
CA ARG A 186 -37.74 -1.73 -5.72
C ARG A 186 -37.78 -0.73 -6.87
N PRO A 187 -36.86 -0.81 -7.86
CA PRO A 187 -36.93 0.05 -9.03
C PRO A 187 -38.22 -0.23 -9.84
N PRO A 188 -38.83 0.79 -10.47
CA PRO A 188 -39.89 0.58 -11.46
C PRO A 188 -39.40 -0.29 -12.62
N LEU A 189 -40.28 -1.17 -13.11
CA LEU A 189 -39.90 -2.29 -13.98
C LEU A 189 -39.33 -1.87 -15.36
N ASP A 190 -39.61 -0.64 -15.81
CA ASP A 190 -39.40 -0.17 -17.18
C ASP A 190 -38.19 0.77 -17.39
N THR A 191 -37.31 0.96 -16.39
CA THR A 191 -36.12 1.81 -16.55
C THR A 191 -34.84 1.00 -16.82
N ALA A 192 -34.63 0.64 -18.09
CA ALA A 192 -33.41 -0.01 -18.59
C ALA A 192 -32.16 0.91 -18.64
N VAL A 193 -32.08 1.90 -17.74
CA VAL A 193 -30.88 2.71 -17.53
C VAL A 193 -29.94 1.91 -16.64
N ALA A 194 -28.82 1.45 -17.18
CA ALA A 194 -27.77 0.84 -16.37
C ALA A 194 -27.34 1.85 -15.29
N PRO A 195 -27.54 1.56 -13.98
CA PRO A 195 -27.33 2.55 -12.94
C PRO A 195 -25.86 2.93 -12.89
N GLU A 196 -25.57 4.23 -12.92
CA GLU A 196 -24.21 4.74 -12.84
C GLU A 196 -23.50 4.09 -11.65
N GLN A 197 -22.35 3.48 -11.92
CA GLN A 197 -21.51 2.92 -10.86
C GLN A 197 -21.09 4.08 -9.94
N PRO A 198 -21.01 3.90 -8.61
CA PRO A 198 -20.58 4.95 -7.69
C PRO A 198 -19.08 5.26 -7.88
N ALA A 199 -18.80 6.08 -8.88
CA ALA A 199 -17.50 6.28 -9.51
C ALA A 199 -16.59 7.27 -8.76
N THR A 200 -16.51 7.13 -7.43
CA THR A 200 -15.84 8.10 -6.54
C THR A 200 -15.04 7.51 -5.39
N HIS A 201 -15.04 6.19 -5.17
CA HIS A 201 -14.42 5.58 -3.97
C HIS A 201 -12.99 5.04 -4.14
N HIS A 202 -12.54 4.75 -5.37
CA HIS A 202 -11.15 4.34 -5.62
C HIS A 202 -10.33 5.58 -5.98
N SER A 203 -9.56 6.12 -5.03
CA SER A 203 -8.70 7.31 -5.27
C SER A 203 -7.26 6.95 -5.65
N LEU A 204 -6.97 5.66 -5.80
CA LEU A 204 -5.67 5.11 -6.17
C LEU A 204 -5.84 3.97 -7.20
N LEU A 205 -5.13 4.03 -8.33
CA LEU A 205 -4.95 2.88 -9.23
C LEU A 205 -3.54 2.80 -9.80
N VAL A 206 -3.22 1.67 -10.44
CA VAL A 206 -2.01 1.54 -11.27
C VAL A 206 -2.33 1.99 -12.70
N CYS A 207 -1.42 2.76 -13.28
CA CYS A 207 -1.47 3.23 -14.65
C CYS A 207 -0.23 2.75 -15.42
N MET A 208 -0.30 2.77 -16.74
CA MET A 208 0.88 2.61 -17.60
C MET A 208 0.87 3.53 -18.82
N GLN A 209 2.04 3.80 -19.37
CA GLN A 209 2.24 4.38 -20.70
C GLN A 209 3.16 3.46 -21.52
N ARG A 210 3.03 3.43 -22.85
CA ARG A 210 3.79 2.54 -23.73
C ARG A 210 5.08 3.23 -24.22
N LYS A 211 6.23 2.83 -23.67
CA LYS A 211 7.55 3.33 -24.10
C LYS A 211 8.09 2.46 -25.23
N ARG A 212 8.19 3.04 -26.43
CA ARG A 212 8.93 2.46 -27.55
C ARG A 212 10.43 2.43 -27.26
N ARG A 213 11.07 1.33 -27.64
CA ARG A 213 12.51 1.01 -27.50
C ARG A 213 13.02 0.38 -28.79
N THR A 214 14.33 0.32 -28.93
CA THR A 214 15.04 -0.30 -30.05
C THR A 214 15.94 -1.40 -29.51
N TRP A 215 16.13 -2.50 -30.24
CA TRP A 215 16.92 -3.63 -29.72
C TRP A 215 18.40 -3.27 -29.54
N ASP A 216 18.93 -2.39 -30.39
CA ASP A 216 20.28 -1.82 -30.28
C ASP A 216 20.50 -1.06 -28.95
N SER A 217 19.43 -0.63 -28.27
CA SER A 217 19.47 0.03 -26.96
C SER A 217 19.34 -0.92 -25.76
N MET A 218 19.30 -2.23 -25.98
CA MET A 218 19.27 -3.24 -24.92
C MET A 218 20.67 -3.48 -24.34
N PRO A 219 20.82 -3.58 -23.01
CA PRO A 219 22.06 -4.07 -22.42
C PRO A 219 22.32 -5.51 -22.87
N LYS A 220 23.59 -5.86 -23.10
CA LYS A 220 24.00 -7.10 -23.81
C LYS A 220 23.52 -8.38 -23.12
N ASP A 221 23.38 -8.33 -21.80
CA ASP A 221 23.03 -9.46 -20.94
C ASP A 221 21.50 -9.71 -20.88
N PHE A 222 20.69 -8.82 -21.48
CA PHE A 222 19.23 -8.88 -21.43
C PHE A 222 18.63 -9.48 -22.70
N ALA A 223 18.40 -10.80 -22.67
CA ALA A 223 17.72 -11.53 -23.74
C ALA A 223 16.21 -11.24 -23.89
N LYS A 224 15.60 -10.36 -23.07
CA LYS A 224 14.16 -10.05 -23.06
C LYS A 224 13.87 -8.54 -22.88
N PRO A 225 12.81 -7.99 -23.52
CA PRO A 225 12.30 -6.65 -23.22
C PRO A 225 11.82 -6.48 -21.77
N TYR A 226 12.34 -5.46 -21.08
CA TYR A 226 11.98 -5.15 -19.69
C TYR A 226 11.04 -3.94 -19.56
N ALA A 227 10.10 -4.00 -18.60
CA ALA A 227 9.28 -2.88 -18.17
C ALA A 227 10.06 -1.87 -17.32
N THR A 228 9.46 -0.73 -16.98
CA THR A 228 10.11 0.30 -16.15
C THR A 228 9.14 0.90 -15.14
N THR A 229 9.56 1.05 -13.89
CA THR A 229 8.82 1.75 -12.82
C THR A 229 9.81 2.45 -11.89
N THR A 230 9.40 2.83 -10.67
CA THR A 230 10.31 3.36 -9.64
C THR A 230 10.25 2.52 -8.37
N ILE A 231 11.28 2.61 -7.53
CA ILE A 231 11.32 1.88 -6.24
C ILE A 231 10.11 2.22 -5.35
N SER A 232 9.64 3.48 -5.37
CA SER A 232 8.40 3.87 -4.68
C SER A 232 7.18 3.17 -5.26
N HIS A 233 7.06 3.07 -6.59
CA HIS A 233 5.88 2.47 -7.21
C HIS A 233 5.86 0.94 -7.09
N ILE A 234 7.00 0.23 -7.13
CA ILE A 234 6.99 -1.22 -6.91
C ILE A 234 6.61 -1.59 -5.46
N VAL A 235 7.01 -0.79 -4.46
CA VAL A 235 6.55 -0.96 -3.07
C VAL A 235 5.05 -0.73 -2.93
N GLU A 236 4.50 0.30 -3.59
CA GLU A 236 3.05 0.56 -3.62
C GLU A 236 2.27 -0.57 -4.31
N ILE A 237 2.75 -1.07 -5.46
CA ILE A 237 2.09 -2.13 -6.24
C ILE A 237 2.16 -3.47 -5.50
N ALA A 238 3.30 -3.81 -4.89
CA ALA A 238 3.44 -5.01 -4.06
C ALA A 238 2.41 -5.02 -2.92
N ALA A 239 2.27 -3.90 -2.19
CA ALA A 239 1.25 -3.75 -1.16
C ALA A 239 -0.17 -3.89 -1.76
N MET A 240 -0.50 -3.19 -2.85
CA MET A 240 -1.82 -3.26 -3.49
C MET A 240 -2.22 -4.71 -3.87
N LEU A 241 -1.25 -5.53 -4.27
CA LEU A 241 -1.44 -6.94 -4.65
C LEU A 241 -1.46 -7.92 -3.45
N GLY A 242 -1.18 -7.47 -2.22
CA GLY A 242 -1.07 -8.34 -1.05
C GLY A 242 0.26 -9.12 -0.98
N ILE A 243 1.34 -8.54 -1.50
CA ILE A 243 2.70 -9.12 -1.52
C ILE A 243 3.53 -8.42 -0.42
N HIS A 244 3.96 -9.18 0.58
CA HIS A 244 4.60 -8.63 1.79
C HIS A 244 6.12 -8.75 1.72
N TRP A 245 6.83 -7.67 2.06
CA TRP A 245 8.29 -7.64 2.04
C TRP A 245 8.87 -8.58 3.12
N ARG A 246 9.91 -9.32 2.75
CA ARG A 246 10.72 -10.22 3.60
C ARG A 246 12.17 -9.78 3.71
N GLN A 247 12.66 -9.09 2.69
CA GLN A 247 13.92 -8.38 2.69
C GLN A 247 13.76 -7.14 1.81
N PHE A 248 14.26 -6.00 2.27
CA PHE A 248 14.29 -4.76 1.49
C PHE A 248 15.51 -3.94 1.92
N ASP A 249 16.57 -3.98 1.12
CA ASP A 249 17.83 -3.30 1.40
C ASP A 249 18.22 -2.39 0.23
N LEU A 250 18.27 -1.08 0.48
CA LEU A 250 18.65 -0.04 -0.48
C LEU A 250 20.16 0.17 -0.60
N ASN A 251 20.96 -0.41 0.30
CA ASN A 251 22.42 -0.24 0.31
C ASN A 251 23.12 -1.42 -0.37
N ASN A 252 22.57 -2.62 -0.23
CA ASN A 252 23.09 -3.84 -0.84
C ASN A 252 22.29 -4.29 -2.09
N ASP A 253 21.27 -3.51 -2.51
CA ASP A 253 20.33 -3.83 -3.60
C ASP A 253 19.73 -5.24 -3.49
N GLN A 254 19.25 -5.63 -2.29
CA GLN A 254 18.65 -6.96 -2.06
C GLN A 254 17.18 -6.86 -1.68
N TYR A 255 16.32 -7.44 -2.52
CA TYR A 255 14.86 -7.32 -2.39
C TYR A 255 14.17 -8.68 -2.50
N ARG A 256 13.30 -9.00 -1.54
CA ARG A 256 12.44 -10.19 -1.57
C ARG A 256 11.09 -9.90 -0.93
N ALA A 257 10.00 -10.18 -1.63
CA ALA A 257 8.64 -10.12 -1.11
C ALA A 257 7.82 -11.35 -1.50
N GLN A 258 6.83 -11.72 -0.69
CA GLN A 258 5.98 -12.89 -0.89
C GLN A 258 4.59 -12.67 -0.28
N GLY A 259 3.54 -13.01 -1.00
CA GLY A 259 2.16 -12.92 -0.52
C GLY A 259 1.14 -13.11 -1.65
N ASN A 260 -0.10 -13.46 -1.27
CA ASN A 260 -1.23 -13.63 -2.19
C ASN A 260 -0.92 -14.39 -3.50
N GLY A 261 -0.25 -15.54 -3.39
CA GLY A 261 0.11 -16.39 -4.54
C GLY A 261 1.32 -15.93 -5.36
N PHE A 262 1.94 -14.79 -5.04
CA PHE A 262 3.10 -14.25 -5.76
C PHE A 262 4.38 -14.20 -4.91
N VAL A 263 5.52 -14.25 -5.59
CA VAL A 263 6.84 -13.89 -5.07
C VAL A 263 7.49 -12.86 -6.00
N LEU A 264 8.14 -11.88 -5.40
CA LEU A 264 8.89 -10.82 -6.06
C LEU A 264 10.34 -10.88 -5.55
N TYR A 265 11.28 -11.05 -6.47
CA TYR A 265 12.72 -10.95 -6.21
C TYR A 265 13.26 -9.71 -6.90
N GLY A 266 14.26 -9.06 -6.32
CA GLY A 266 15.01 -8.00 -6.98
C GLY A 266 16.47 -7.94 -6.54
N SER A 267 17.33 -7.58 -7.48
CA SER A 267 18.77 -7.41 -7.30
C SER A 267 19.29 -6.26 -8.18
N TYR A 268 20.49 -5.77 -7.92
CA TYR A 268 21.24 -5.04 -8.95
C TYR A 268 21.50 -5.95 -10.18
N THR A 269 21.62 -5.36 -11.36
CA THR A 269 22.13 -6.03 -12.56
C THR A 269 22.97 -5.03 -13.37
N ASP A 270 24.18 -5.45 -13.74
CA ASP A 270 25.13 -4.59 -14.47
C ASP A 270 24.54 -4.04 -15.77
N GLY A 271 24.93 -2.81 -16.10
CA GLY A 271 24.49 -2.11 -17.31
C GLY A 271 23.02 -1.64 -17.32
N LEU A 272 22.19 -2.03 -16.34
CA LEU A 272 20.80 -1.58 -16.24
C LEU A 272 20.42 -0.98 -14.87
N GLY A 273 20.89 -1.56 -13.76
CA GLY A 273 20.54 -1.17 -12.39
C GLY A 273 19.58 -2.16 -11.71
N ILE A 274 18.77 -1.68 -10.76
CA ILE A 274 17.89 -2.55 -9.96
C ILE A 274 16.82 -3.21 -10.84
N CYS A 275 16.85 -4.54 -10.91
CA CYS A 275 15.96 -5.36 -11.71
C CYS A 275 15.14 -6.29 -10.82
N PHE A 276 13.84 -6.39 -11.11
CA PHE A 276 12.87 -7.23 -10.41
C PHE A 276 12.35 -8.35 -11.32
N ASN A 277 12.03 -9.49 -10.71
CA ASN A 277 11.35 -10.62 -11.32
C ASN A 277 10.15 -11.02 -10.45
N ILE A 278 8.96 -11.12 -11.04
CA ILE A 278 7.74 -11.59 -10.34
C ILE A 278 7.31 -12.98 -10.82
N GLN A 279 6.91 -13.85 -9.91
CA GLN A 279 6.47 -15.21 -10.20
C GLN A 279 5.17 -15.52 -9.46
N LYS A 280 4.18 -16.07 -10.16
CA LYS A 280 3.02 -16.71 -9.53
C LYS A 280 3.46 -18.11 -9.07
N GLN A 281 3.28 -18.40 -7.79
CA GLN A 281 3.58 -19.69 -7.16
C GLN A 281 2.32 -20.39 -6.61
N GLY A 282 1.18 -19.69 -6.54
CA GLY A 282 -0.05 -20.24 -5.97
C GLY A 282 -1.32 -19.52 -6.43
N PRO A 283 -2.49 -19.94 -5.92
CA PRO A 283 -3.76 -19.23 -6.10
C PRO A 283 -3.71 -17.81 -5.49
N THR A 284 -4.61 -16.96 -5.98
CA THR A 284 -4.71 -15.54 -5.64
C THR A 284 -6.13 -15.25 -5.15
N TRP A 285 -6.30 -14.47 -4.08
CA TRP A 285 -7.59 -14.10 -3.52
C TRP A 285 -7.66 -12.59 -3.29
N PHE A 286 -8.23 -11.85 -4.24
CA PHE A 286 -8.34 -10.39 -4.13
C PHE A 286 -9.60 -9.98 -3.35
N GLU A 287 -10.78 -9.99 -3.97
CA GLU A 287 -12.11 -9.83 -3.32
C GLU A 287 -12.11 -9.00 -2.01
N LYS A 288 -12.41 -9.64 -0.85
CA LYS A 288 -12.45 -9.04 0.50
C LYS A 288 -11.07 -8.70 1.08
N ASN A 289 -10.01 -9.33 0.58
CA ASN A 289 -8.63 -9.19 1.06
C ASN A 289 -7.87 -8.02 0.39
N ARG A 290 -8.45 -7.41 -0.65
CA ARG A 290 -7.89 -6.29 -1.40
C ARG A 290 -7.50 -5.14 -0.48
N ILE A 291 -6.27 -4.65 -0.60
CA ILE A 291 -5.85 -3.44 0.10
C ILE A 291 -6.67 -2.24 -0.36
N VAL A 292 -7.15 -1.45 0.61
CA VAL A 292 -7.89 -0.20 0.44
C VAL A 292 -7.32 0.66 -0.73
N PRO A 293 -8.08 0.90 -1.82
CA PRO A 293 -7.65 1.66 -3.00
C PRO A 293 -7.76 3.19 -2.76
N SER A 294 -7.18 3.66 -1.66
CA SER A 294 -7.16 5.07 -1.26
C SER A 294 -5.75 5.66 -1.34
N TYR A 295 -5.62 6.89 -1.86
CA TYR A 295 -4.32 7.53 -2.06
C TYR A 295 -3.51 7.68 -0.75
N ASN A 296 -4.18 7.85 0.38
CA ASN A 296 -3.55 8.04 1.69
C ASN A 296 -2.85 6.76 2.20
N VAL A 297 -3.26 5.59 1.71
CA VAL A 297 -2.68 4.28 2.07
C VAL A 297 -1.23 4.16 1.60
N LYS A 298 -0.83 4.92 0.57
CA LYS A 298 0.57 4.97 0.11
C LYS A 298 1.56 5.20 1.25
N GLN A 299 1.26 6.05 2.23
CA GLN A 299 2.18 6.35 3.34
C GLN A 299 2.42 5.11 4.23
N LEU A 300 1.38 4.29 4.46
CA LEU A 300 1.46 3.10 5.31
C LEU A 300 2.48 2.09 4.75
N CYS A 301 2.55 1.96 3.42
CA CYS A 301 3.52 1.12 2.72
C CYS A 301 4.99 1.44 3.04
N PHE A 302 5.31 2.65 3.50
CA PHE A 302 6.66 3.12 3.88
C PHE A 302 6.80 3.46 5.37
N GLY A 303 5.87 2.97 6.20
CA GLY A 303 6.00 3.05 7.66
C GLY A 303 5.60 4.39 8.21
N MET A 304 4.73 5.11 7.49
CA MET A 304 4.24 6.43 7.88
C MET A 304 2.72 6.45 7.93
N ALA A 305 2.14 7.21 8.86
CA ALA A 305 0.69 7.27 9.02
C ALA A 305 0.19 8.72 9.19
N PRO A 306 -0.76 9.20 8.35
CA PRO A 306 -1.32 10.55 8.48
C PRO A 306 -2.22 10.66 9.71
N THR A 307 -2.04 11.70 10.52
CA THR A 307 -2.83 11.93 11.74
C THR A 307 -4.10 12.73 11.46
N ILE A 308 -4.97 12.89 12.48
CA ILE A 308 -6.08 13.87 12.46
C ILE A 308 -5.62 15.33 12.32
N LEU A 309 -4.31 15.58 12.37
CA LEU A 309 -3.68 16.90 12.21
C LEU A 309 -3.06 17.06 10.81
N TYR A 310 -3.12 16.02 9.97
CA TYR A 310 -2.57 16.00 8.63
C TYR A 310 -3.15 17.11 7.75
N ARG A 311 -2.31 17.64 6.87
CA ARG A 311 -2.65 18.62 5.85
C ARG A 311 -2.10 18.14 4.52
N ASP A 312 -2.82 18.41 3.43
CA ASP A 312 -2.39 18.02 2.08
C ASP A 312 -1.20 18.87 1.61
N ARG A 313 -0.02 18.49 2.09
CA ARG A 313 1.29 18.98 1.70
C ARG A 313 2.10 17.81 1.14
N LYS A 314 2.86 18.07 0.07
CA LYS A 314 3.90 17.15 -0.39
C LYS A 314 5.00 17.11 0.66
N VAL A 315 5.13 15.98 1.34
CA VAL A 315 6.24 15.65 2.25
C VAL A 315 7.25 14.81 1.47
N TYR A 316 8.51 15.22 1.46
CA TYR A 316 9.62 14.45 0.87
C TYR A 316 10.22 13.47 1.89
N ALA A 317 10.99 12.48 1.45
CA ALA A 317 11.62 11.49 2.34
C ALA A 317 12.49 12.17 3.42
N ASP A 318 13.30 13.14 2.99
CA ASP A 318 14.31 13.86 3.78
C ASP A 318 13.73 15.01 4.64
N GLU A 319 12.48 15.40 4.44
CA GLU A 319 11.86 16.47 5.23
C GLU A 319 11.61 16.03 6.67
N ALA A 320 11.87 16.92 7.63
CA ALA A 320 11.59 16.69 9.04
C ALA A 320 10.07 16.56 9.29
N LYS A 321 9.58 15.32 9.29
CA LYS A 321 8.15 14.99 9.38
C LYS A 321 7.61 15.40 10.75
N GLY A 322 6.78 16.44 10.76
CA GLY A 322 6.13 16.96 11.98
C GLY A 322 4.95 16.10 12.42
N ALA A 323 4.26 16.51 13.50
CA ALA A 323 3.11 15.80 14.10
C ALA A 323 1.86 15.66 13.20
N GLU A 324 1.97 15.98 11.92
CA GLU A 324 0.99 15.77 10.85
C GLU A 324 1.07 14.32 10.31
N THR A 325 2.23 13.67 10.40
CA THR A 325 2.47 12.27 9.97
C THR A 325 3.36 11.55 10.98
N LEU A 326 2.91 10.41 11.51
CA LEU A 326 3.71 9.54 12.38
C LEU A 326 4.72 8.75 11.54
N GLN A 327 5.94 8.53 12.07
CA GLN A 327 6.90 7.55 11.58
C GLN A 327 6.87 6.32 12.50
N LEU A 328 6.64 5.13 11.95
CA LEU A 328 6.38 3.88 12.68
C LEU A 328 7.18 2.66 12.14
N GLY A 329 7.90 2.83 11.01
CA GLY A 329 8.61 1.76 10.30
C GLY A 329 9.88 1.22 10.96
N SER A 330 10.23 1.72 12.14
CA SER A 330 11.30 1.21 13.03
C SER A 330 11.12 1.75 14.45
N LEU A 331 11.73 1.10 15.45
CA LEU A 331 11.72 1.60 16.85
C LEU A 331 12.33 3.01 16.97
N SER A 332 13.39 3.28 16.18
CA SER A 332 14.03 4.61 16.10
C SER A 332 13.08 5.67 15.53
N GLU A 333 12.27 5.33 14.53
CA GLU A 333 11.23 6.20 13.98
C GLU A 333 10.07 6.44 14.94
N ILE A 334 9.63 5.42 15.68
CA ILE A 334 8.64 5.59 16.75
C ILE A 334 9.19 6.53 17.83
N ALA A 335 10.46 6.36 18.23
CA ALA A 335 11.12 7.26 19.18
C ALA A 335 11.23 8.71 18.65
N LYS A 336 11.52 8.93 17.35
CA LYS A 336 11.47 10.26 16.71
C LYS A 336 10.06 10.85 16.77
N THR A 337 9.04 10.06 16.44
CA THR A 337 7.63 10.46 16.49
C THR A 337 7.20 10.88 17.89
N LEU A 338 7.59 10.14 18.92
CA LEU A 338 7.30 10.48 20.32
C LEU A 338 7.97 11.81 20.74
N VAL A 339 9.20 12.08 20.28
CA VAL A 339 9.85 13.41 20.48
C VAL A 339 9.09 14.52 19.76
N VAL A 340 8.58 14.27 18.54
CA VAL A 340 7.80 15.25 17.75
C VAL A 340 6.41 15.52 18.35
N LEU A 341 5.81 14.53 19.02
CA LEU A 341 4.62 14.70 19.88
C LEU A 341 4.95 15.35 21.24
N GLY A 342 6.25 15.46 21.58
CA GLY A 342 6.76 16.09 22.78
C GLY A 342 6.78 15.22 24.02
N CYS A 343 6.64 13.89 23.89
CA CYS A 343 6.72 12.94 25.01
C CYS A 343 8.05 13.06 25.77
N ASP A 344 8.07 12.64 27.03
CA ASP A 344 9.26 12.73 27.87
C ASP A 344 10.38 11.75 27.47
N ILE A 345 11.56 11.96 28.05
CA ILE A 345 12.77 11.19 27.79
C ILE A 345 12.60 9.71 28.18
N ASN A 346 11.75 9.38 29.17
CA ASN A 346 11.55 7.99 29.60
C ASN A 346 10.71 7.23 28.57
N THR A 347 9.59 7.84 28.17
CA THR A 347 8.67 7.36 27.12
C THR A 347 9.40 7.14 25.80
N VAL A 348 10.29 8.07 25.43
CA VAL A 348 11.14 7.99 24.23
C VAL A 348 12.25 6.94 24.37
N ASN A 349 12.78 6.71 25.59
CA ASN A 349 13.89 5.79 25.81
C ASN A 349 13.49 4.31 25.78
N TYR A 350 12.23 3.94 26.06
CA TYR A 350 11.77 2.56 25.90
C TYR A 350 12.06 2.05 24.48
N PHE A 351 11.61 2.80 23.47
CA PHE A 351 11.85 2.55 22.03
C PHE A 351 13.31 2.77 21.57
N ARG A 352 14.24 3.08 22.48
CA ARG A 352 15.69 3.23 22.20
C ARG A 352 16.57 2.22 22.93
N LYS A 353 16.04 1.48 23.91
CA LYS A 353 16.84 0.63 24.81
C LYS A 353 16.27 -0.77 25.05
N ASN A 354 14.95 -0.93 25.05
CA ASN A 354 14.29 -2.17 25.48
C ASN A 354 13.49 -2.76 24.30
N THR A 355 14.18 -3.50 23.43
CA THR A 355 13.60 -4.12 22.22
C THR A 355 12.52 -5.16 22.54
N ASP A 356 12.68 -5.89 23.65
CA ASP A 356 12.05 -7.22 23.82
C ASP A 356 10.85 -7.26 24.79
N GLN A 357 10.39 -6.11 25.30
CA GLN A 357 9.40 -6.05 26.40
C GLN A 357 8.20 -5.12 26.17
N ALA A 358 8.14 -4.38 25.06
CA ALA A 358 7.17 -3.30 24.88
C ALA A 358 5.85 -3.78 24.22
N ARG A 359 4.70 -3.32 24.74
CA ARG A 359 3.33 -3.64 24.25
C ARG A 359 2.71 -2.45 23.50
N HIS A 360 1.96 -2.68 22.43
CA HIS A 360 1.63 -1.64 21.42
C HIS A 360 0.23 -1.74 20.76
N SER A 361 -0.27 -0.63 20.22
CA SER A 361 -1.51 -0.51 19.41
C SER A 361 -1.51 0.76 18.51
N HIS A 362 -2.23 0.75 17.36
CA HIS A 362 -2.14 1.81 16.31
C HIS A 362 -3.48 2.10 15.54
N LEU A 363 -3.46 2.81 14.38
CA LEU A 363 -4.63 3.50 13.73
C LEU A 363 -4.57 3.65 12.16
N PHE A 364 -5.62 4.27 11.54
CA PHE A 364 -5.83 4.87 10.16
C PHE A 364 -5.85 3.95 8.89
N ALA A 365 -6.72 3.98 7.83
CA ALA A 365 -7.88 4.83 7.36
C ALA A 365 -8.83 4.17 6.27
N ASN A 366 -10.08 4.68 6.09
CA ASN A 366 -11.35 4.14 5.47
C ASN A 366 -11.46 3.71 3.96
N THR A 367 -12.05 2.52 3.66
CA THR A 367 -13.00 2.22 2.51
C THR A 367 -13.97 1.05 2.87
N VAL A 368 -14.66 0.40 1.89
CA VAL A 368 -15.42 -0.87 2.09
C VAL A 368 -14.51 -2.10 2.14
N PHE A 369 -13.37 -2.04 1.46
CA PHE A 369 -12.26 -2.93 1.79
C PHE A 369 -11.70 -2.49 3.14
N ARG A 370 -11.39 -3.46 3.98
CA ARG A 370 -10.93 -3.24 5.36
C ARG A 370 -9.41 -3.37 5.49
N MET A 371 -8.81 -4.19 4.62
CA MET A 371 -7.39 -4.54 4.64
C MET A 371 -6.47 -3.36 4.36
N LEU A 372 -5.48 -3.17 5.23
CA LEU A 372 -4.45 -2.13 5.10
C LEU A 372 -3.03 -2.70 5.15
N PRO A 373 -2.04 -2.01 4.53
CA PRO A 373 -0.64 -2.29 4.75
C PRO A 373 -0.27 -1.89 6.18
N ASN A 374 0.51 -2.73 6.85
CA ASN A 374 0.97 -2.46 8.20
C ASN A 374 2.09 -1.40 8.21
N PRO A 375 1.90 -0.24 8.89
CA PRO A 375 2.95 0.77 9.00
C PRO A 375 3.99 0.46 10.09
N THR A 376 3.83 -0.60 10.90
CA THR A 376 4.66 -0.83 12.09
C THR A 376 5.41 -2.16 12.08
N VAL A 377 6.53 -2.21 12.83
CA VAL A 377 7.37 -3.40 12.99
C VAL A 377 6.71 -4.52 13.81
N PHE A 378 5.47 -4.35 14.25
CA PHE A 378 4.74 -5.29 15.10
C PHE A 378 3.64 -6.00 14.31
N TYR A 379 3.40 -7.26 14.63
CA TYR A 379 2.24 -7.98 14.08
C TYR A 379 0.95 -7.49 14.75
N TRP A 380 -0.17 -7.64 14.05
CA TRP A 380 -1.50 -7.35 14.57
C TRP A 380 -2.25 -8.65 14.82
N ASP A 381 -2.62 -8.89 16.07
CA ASP A 381 -3.48 -10.01 16.44
C ASP A 381 -4.93 -9.52 16.61
N PRO A 382 -5.89 -9.96 15.77
CA PRO A 382 -7.30 -9.63 15.97
C PRO A 382 -7.94 -10.39 17.14
N ASN A 383 -7.31 -11.43 17.68
CA ASN A 383 -7.90 -12.36 18.65
C ASN A 383 -7.65 -11.99 20.12
N THR A 384 -6.80 -10.98 20.41
CA THR A 384 -6.46 -10.60 21.79
C THR A 384 -7.61 -9.92 22.53
N PHE A 385 -8.44 -9.15 21.81
CA PHE A 385 -9.63 -8.45 22.33
C PHE A 385 -10.71 -8.33 21.25
N SER A 386 -11.96 -8.62 21.62
CA SER A 386 -13.16 -8.37 20.80
C SER A 386 -13.46 -6.87 20.75
N LEU A 387 -13.04 -6.20 19.67
CA LEU A 387 -13.30 -4.77 19.48
C LEU A 387 -14.79 -4.36 19.56
N PRO A 388 -15.78 -5.16 19.08
CA PRO A 388 -17.19 -4.83 19.28
C PRO A 388 -17.59 -4.83 20.76
N ASN A 389 -17.12 -5.81 21.55
CA ASN A 389 -17.34 -5.83 23.00
C ASN A 389 -16.67 -4.61 23.65
N LEU A 390 -15.43 -4.30 23.27
CA LEU A 390 -14.67 -3.18 23.79
C LEU A 390 -15.34 -1.82 23.50
N LEU A 391 -16.01 -1.68 22.35
CA LEU A 391 -16.83 -0.51 22.04
C LEU A 391 -18.12 -0.48 22.88
N SER A 392 -18.77 -1.63 23.12
CA SER A 392 -19.94 -1.72 23.99
C SER A 392 -19.61 -1.31 25.44
N GLU A 393 -18.53 -1.86 26.01
CA GLU A 393 -18.03 -1.52 27.34
C GLU A 393 -17.61 -0.04 27.44
N TYR A 394 -17.00 0.49 26.38
CA TYR A 394 -16.68 1.91 26.27
C TYR A 394 -17.95 2.78 26.30
N ILE A 395 -19.01 2.44 25.55
CA ILE A 395 -20.26 3.20 25.52
C ILE A 395 -21.01 3.11 26.86
N THR A 396 -21.03 1.94 27.50
CA THR A 396 -21.60 1.77 28.86
C THR A 396 -20.87 2.65 29.88
N SER A 397 -19.53 2.63 29.86
CA SER A 397 -18.69 3.48 30.70
C SER A 397 -18.90 4.98 30.40
N LEU A 398 -19.06 5.34 29.13
CA LEU A 398 -19.30 6.71 28.68
C LEU A 398 -20.66 7.25 29.15
N ARG A 399 -21.71 6.42 29.13
CA ARG A 399 -23.06 6.78 29.62
C ARG A 399 -23.01 7.12 31.11
N LEU A 400 -22.45 6.20 31.92
CA LEU A 400 -22.24 6.38 33.36
C LEU A 400 -21.36 7.60 33.69
N PHE A 401 -20.37 7.90 32.83
CA PHE A 401 -19.51 9.07 33.01
C PHE A 401 -20.21 10.39 32.62
N ARG A 402 -21.03 10.38 31.57
CA ARG A 402 -21.83 11.54 31.16
C ARG A 402 -22.78 11.98 32.29
N GLU A 403 -23.50 11.03 32.87
CA GLU A 403 -24.42 11.28 34.00
C GLU A 403 -23.73 11.92 35.21
N LYS A 404 -22.48 11.50 35.50
CA LYS A 404 -21.72 11.96 36.67
C LYS A 404 -20.99 13.30 36.47
N GLN A 405 -20.46 13.58 35.27
CA GLN A 405 -19.55 14.72 35.07
C GLN A 405 -19.71 15.50 33.75
N LEU A 406 -20.29 14.93 32.68
CA LEU A 406 -20.40 15.58 31.35
C LEU A 406 -21.85 15.75 30.86
N ALA A 407 -22.82 15.92 31.77
CA ALA A 407 -24.24 15.98 31.44
C ALA A 407 -24.59 17.04 30.36
N GLY A 408 -23.90 18.19 30.40
CA GLY A 408 -24.06 19.29 29.45
C GLY A 408 -23.25 19.19 28.14
N SER A 409 -22.55 18.08 27.89
CA SER A 409 -21.89 17.86 26.58
C SER A 409 -22.89 17.32 25.57
N GLU A 410 -23.18 18.13 24.54
CA GLU A 410 -23.92 17.68 23.36
C GLU A 410 -23.08 16.72 22.49
N GLN A 411 -21.75 16.84 22.45
CA GLN A 411 -20.91 15.92 21.66
C GLN A 411 -20.95 14.50 22.22
N ILE A 412 -20.82 14.34 23.55
CA ILE A 412 -20.91 13.02 24.19
C ILE A 412 -22.33 12.47 24.11
N LYS A 413 -23.35 13.33 24.17
CA LYS A 413 -24.74 12.94 23.88
C LYS A 413 -24.88 12.39 22.46
N SER A 414 -24.40 13.09 21.42
CA SER A 414 -24.47 12.60 20.04
C SER A 414 -23.71 11.28 19.80
N ILE A 415 -22.66 10.99 20.57
CA ILE A 415 -22.01 9.65 20.55
C ILE A 415 -22.94 8.56 21.09
N LEU A 416 -23.69 8.86 22.17
CA LEU A 416 -24.66 7.93 22.74
C LEU A 416 -25.89 7.78 21.84
N ASP A 417 -26.43 8.88 21.30
CA ASP A 417 -27.53 8.88 20.33
C ASP A 417 -27.17 8.04 19.08
N TRP A 418 -25.93 8.17 18.57
CA TRP A 418 -25.40 7.32 17.50
C TRP A 418 -25.38 5.83 17.91
N ALA A 419 -24.90 5.53 19.11
CA ALA A 419 -24.79 4.16 19.60
C ALA A 419 -26.15 3.48 19.87
N GLU A 420 -27.19 4.27 20.10
CA GLU A 420 -28.58 3.80 20.27
C GLU A 420 -29.34 3.72 18.93
N THR A 421 -28.74 4.17 17.81
CA THR A 421 -29.36 4.16 16.46
C THR A 421 -29.35 2.79 15.79
N ASP A 422 -28.40 1.89 16.12
CA ASP A 422 -28.39 0.50 15.64
C ASP A 422 -28.27 -0.47 16.82
N GLN A 423 -29.33 -1.26 17.07
CA GLN A 423 -29.36 -2.25 18.15
C GLN A 423 -28.34 -3.38 17.96
N LYS A 424 -27.81 -3.56 16.75
CA LYS A 424 -26.63 -4.40 16.49
C LYS A 424 -25.41 -3.51 16.34
N PHE A 425 -24.76 -3.21 17.47
CA PHE A 425 -23.38 -2.73 17.48
C PHE A 425 -22.54 -3.52 16.44
N PRO A 426 -21.65 -2.86 15.68
CA PRO A 426 -21.09 -3.42 14.45
C PRO A 426 -20.16 -4.62 14.68
N LEU A 427 -20.72 -5.83 14.77
CA LEU A 427 -20.07 -7.13 15.02
C LEU A 427 -19.09 -7.60 13.91
N LEU A 428 -18.63 -6.69 13.04
CA LEU A 428 -17.82 -6.97 11.83
C LEU A 428 -16.49 -7.70 12.07
N ARG A 429 -15.97 -7.78 13.30
CA ARG A 429 -14.82 -8.64 13.64
C ARG A 429 -15.23 -9.90 14.42
N ALA A 430 -16.34 -9.89 15.16
CA ALA A 430 -16.87 -11.06 15.83
C ALA A 430 -17.35 -12.13 14.83
N GLU A 431 -18.02 -11.71 13.75
CA GLU A 431 -18.49 -12.61 12.68
C GLU A 431 -17.36 -13.13 11.75
N GLY A 432 -16.08 -12.83 12.01
CA GLY A 432 -14.99 -13.12 11.06
C GLY A 432 -13.57 -13.27 11.62
N SER A 433 -13.38 -13.52 12.91
CA SER A 433 -12.04 -13.52 13.54
C SER A 433 -11.11 -14.67 13.05
N THR A 434 -11.64 -15.74 12.46
CA THR A 434 -10.85 -16.88 11.96
C THR A 434 -10.32 -16.65 10.54
N LEU A 435 -9.16 -15.99 10.46
CA LEU A 435 -8.41 -15.71 9.22
C LEU A 435 -8.11 -16.94 8.32
N ASP A 436 -8.19 -18.16 8.88
CA ASP A 436 -7.89 -19.42 8.19
C ASP A 436 -9.13 -20.25 7.81
N VAL A 437 -10.35 -19.74 8.00
CA VAL A 437 -11.59 -20.41 7.55
C VAL A 437 -12.16 -19.67 6.33
N PHE A 438 -12.39 -20.40 5.25
CA PHE A 438 -13.09 -19.93 4.04
C PHE A 438 -14.61 -19.78 4.27
N GLY A 439 -14.99 -19.32 5.46
CA GLY A 439 -16.35 -19.26 5.98
C GLY A 439 -17.15 -18.11 5.41
N GLU A 440 -18.47 -18.27 5.50
CA GLU A 440 -19.55 -17.55 4.83
C GLU A 440 -19.31 -16.05 4.59
N ASP A 441 -19.45 -15.66 3.32
CA ASP A 441 -19.21 -14.32 2.78
C ASP A 441 -20.30 -13.33 3.24
N ILE A 442 -20.10 -12.68 4.40
CA ILE A 442 -21.03 -11.77 5.11
C ILE A 442 -22.00 -11.06 4.17
N ASN A 443 -23.31 -11.16 4.44
CA ASN A 443 -24.37 -10.56 3.65
C ASN A 443 -24.07 -9.07 3.37
N GLY A 444 -24.02 -8.69 2.09
CA GLY A 444 -23.67 -7.34 1.67
C GLY A 444 -24.54 -6.25 2.31
N ALA A 445 -25.79 -6.55 2.66
CA ALA A 445 -26.65 -5.63 3.38
C ALA A 445 -26.12 -5.32 4.80
N THR A 446 -25.88 -6.35 5.61
CA THR A 446 -25.30 -6.23 6.96
C THR A 446 -23.94 -5.56 6.90
N LEU A 447 -23.07 -6.02 5.99
CA LEU A 447 -21.72 -5.48 5.81
C LEU A 447 -21.74 -3.98 5.50
N VAL A 448 -22.52 -3.55 4.50
CA VAL A 448 -22.56 -2.13 4.10
C VAL A 448 -23.20 -1.26 5.19
N ASN A 449 -24.24 -1.73 5.88
CA ASN A 449 -24.86 -1.00 6.98
C ASN A 449 -23.89 -0.79 8.14
N SER A 450 -23.26 -1.85 8.65
CA SER A 450 -22.30 -1.75 9.77
C SER A 450 -21.07 -0.91 9.41
N LEU A 451 -20.57 -1.00 8.17
CA LEU A 451 -19.48 -0.14 7.69
C LEU A 451 -19.90 1.34 7.62
N ASN A 452 -21.13 1.64 7.17
CA ASN A 452 -21.64 3.01 7.13
C ASN A 452 -21.90 3.58 8.54
N HIS A 453 -22.41 2.75 9.46
CA HIS A 453 -22.61 3.14 10.86
C HIS A 453 -21.26 3.51 11.53
N LEU A 454 -20.22 2.67 11.37
CA LEU A 454 -18.86 2.98 11.84
C LEU A 454 -18.28 4.27 11.23
N ARG A 455 -18.52 4.52 9.93
CA ARG A 455 -18.09 5.76 9.27
C ARG A 455 -18.77 6.99 9.87
N ALA A 456 -20.09 6.95 10.07
CA ALA A 456 -20.83 8.03 10.70
C ALA A 456 -20.29 8.36 12.10
N GLY A 457 -19.87 7.34 12.87
CA GLY A 457 -19.23 7.53 14.18
C GLY A 457 -17.86 8.24 14.09
N ILE A 458 -17.07 7.97 13.05
CA ILE A 458 -15.79 8.65 12.78
C ILE A 458 -16.03 10.08 12.26
N GLU A 459 -16.99 10.27 11.37
CA GLU A 459 -17.37 11.57 10.78
C GLU A 459 -17.88 12.53 11.87
N LEU A 460 -18.69 12.03 12.82
CA LEU A 460 -19.15 12.73 14.02
C LEU A 460 -17.99 13.21 14.92
N CYS A 461 -16.86 12.49 14.93
CA CYS A 461 -15.64 12.91 15.63
C CYS A 461 -14.82 13.92 14.82
N ASP A 462 -14.69 13.73 13.51
CA ASP A 462 -13.93 14.63 12.65
C ASP A 462 -14.62 16.00 12.50
N GLU A 463 -15.96 16.03 12.51
CA GLU A 463 -16.74 17.27 12.62
C GLU A 463 -16.44 18.04 13.91
N PHE A 464 -16.33 17.34 15.05
CA PHE A 464 -16.01 17.97 16.33
C PHE A 464 -14.62 18.62 16.31
N PHE A 465 -13.61 17.92 15.80
CA PHE A 465 -12.27 18.48 15.64
C PHE A 465 -12.21 19.59 14.56
N ALA A 466 -13.03 19.53 13.51
CA ALA A 466 -13.14 20.58 12.50
C ALA A 466 -13.77 21.89 13.05
N LYS A 467 -14.68 21.77 14.02
CA LYS A 467 -15.31 22.92 14.72
C LYS A 467 -14.36 23.61 15.71
N MET A 468 -13.22 23.00 16.05
CA MET A 468 -12.25 23.55 17.02
C MET A 468 -11.39 24.69 16.47
N LYS A 469 -11.20 25.72 17.30
CA LYS A 469 -10.28 26.84 17.01
C LYS A 469 -8.82 26.43 17.29
N LYS A 470 -7.87 27.17 16.68
CA LYS A 470 -6.41 26.94 16.83
C LYS A 470 -5.90 26.66 18.26
N PRO A 471 -6.44 27.27 19.34
CA PRO A 471 -6.04 26.93 20.72
C PRO A 471 -6.37 25.49 21.11
N SER A 472 -7.59 25.01 20.86
CA SER A 472 -8.04 23.66 21.25
C SER A 472 -7.33 22.55 20.44
N LEU A 473 -6.90 22.83 19.20
CA LEU A 473 -5.98 21.94 18.47
C LEU A 473 -4.63 21.73 19.19
N SER A 474 -4.17 22.67 20.03
CA SER A 474 -3.01 22.47 20.90
C SER A 474 -3.35 21.64 22.15
N LEU A 475 -4.62 21.64 22.57
CA LEU A 475 -5.13 20.81 23.66
C LEU A 475 -5.26 19.36 23.23
N VAL A 476 -5.79 19.08 22.02
CA VAL A 476 -5.81 17.74 21.41
C VAL A 476 -4.41 17.12 21.41
N LYS A 477 -3.38 17.86 20.98
CA LYS A 477 -1.96 17.41 21.07
C LYS A 477 -1.54 17.06 22.50
N LYS A 478 -1.90 17.88 23.50
CA LYS A 478 -1.59 17.61 24.92
C LYS A 478 -2.32 16.37 25.44
N VAL A 479 -3.60 16.17 25.09
CA VAL A 479 -4.39 14.99 25.49
C VAL A 479 -3.76 13.74 24.89
N THR A 480 -3.51 13.71 23.57
CA THR A 480 -2.85 12.57 22.91
C THR A 480 -1.49 12.25 23.53
N ARG A 481 -0.63 13.26 23.71
CA ARG A 481 0.70 13.10 24.32
C ARG A 481 0.61 12.54 25.74
N THR A 482 -0.24 13.13 26.59
CA THR A 482 -0.36 12.73 28.00
C THR A 482 -0.98 11.33 28.13
N HIS A 483 -1.93 10.98 27.28
CA HIS A 483 -2.51 9.63 27.21
C HIS A 483 -1.46 8.58 26.83
N ILE A 484 -0.60 8.86 25.84
CA ILE A 484 0.51 7.98 25.47
C ILE A 484 1.49 7.81 26.65
N GLN A 485 1.86 8.90 27.33
CA GLN A 485 2.75 8.83 28.50
C GLN A 485 2.13 8.01 29.66
N GLU A 486 0.84 8.20 29.94
CA GLU A 486 0.11 7.46 30.98
C GLU A 486 0.03 5.96 30.66
N VAL A 487 -0.42 5.59 29.45
CA VAL A 487 -0.51 4.18 29.02
C VAL A 487 0.88 3.54 28.99
N MET A 488 1.91 4.24 28.50
CA MET A 488 3.29 3.74 28.53
C MET A 488 3.84 3.61 29.96
N SER A 489 3.41 4.44 30.91
CA SER A 489 3.77 4.28 32.32
C SER A 489 3.19 2.97 32.86
N ILE A 490 1.87 2.76 32.71
CA ILE A 490 1.18 1.57 33.23
C ILE A 490 1.73 0.29 32.58
N LEU A 491 2.01 0.30 31.27
CA LEU A 491 2.64 -0.82 30.53
C LEU A 491 4.05 -1.20 31.00
N HIS A 492 4.74 -0.32 31.73
CA HIS A 492 6.12 -0.53 32.22
C HIS A 492 6.24 -0.38 33.75
N GLU A 493 5.11 -0.40 34.47
CA GLU A 493 5.11 -0.51 35.92
C GLU A 493 5.67 -1.88 36.31
N LYS A 494 6.79 -1.87 37.03
CA LYS A 494 7.35 -3.09 37.59
C LYS A 494 6.43 -3.61 38.70
N ASN A 495 6.09 -4.88 38.64
CA ASN A 495 5.55 -5.63 39.78
C ASN A 495 6.65 -5.93 40.81
N GLU A 496 7.33 -4.89 41.31
CA GLU A 496 8.16 -5.00 42.52
C GLU A 496 7.21 -5.15 43.72
N LYS A 497 7.00 -6.41 44.13
CA LYS A 497 6.39 -6.71 45.43
C LYS A 497 7.33 -6.19 46.52
N ASP A 498 6.95 -5.09 47.15
CA ASP A 498 7.62 -4.57 48.34
C ASP A 498 7.36 -5.54 49.51
N ASP A 499 8.20 -6.57 49.62
CA ASP A 499 8.08 -7.71 50.55
C ASP A 499 8.46 -7.33 52.00
N LYS A 500 8.17 -6.07 52.39
CA LYS A 500 8.59 -5.43 53.64
C LYS A 500 7.58 -4.41 54.22
N THR A 501 6.30 -4.79 54.30
CA THR A 501 5.49 -4.40 55.48
C THR A 501 4.35 -5.39 55.76
N THR A 502 4.64 -6.46 56.48
CA THR A 502 3.60 -7.16 57.28
C THR A 502 3.18 -6.25 58.44
N ASN A 503 1.97 -5.69 58.37
CA ASN A 503 1.27 -5.06 59.49
C ASN A 503 -0.25 -5.25 59.31
N GLU A 504 -0.90 -5.79 60.33
CA GLU A 504 -2.23 -6.43 60.24
C GLU A 504 -3.40 -5.42 60.35
N ALA A 505 -3.47 -4.44 59.44
CA ALA A 505 -4.36 -3.27 59.60
C ALA A 505 -5.35 -2.99 58.43
N THR A 506 -5.41 -3.81 57.39
CA THR A 506 -6.05 -3.45 56.09
C THR A 506 -7.17 -4.37 55.60
N ASN A 507 -7.82 -5.15 56.46
CA ASN A 507 -8.96 -6.01 56.09
C ASN A 507 -10.22 -5.26 55.56
N ASN A 508 -10.22 -3.92 55.55
CA ASN A 508 -11.26 -3.08 54.94
C ASN A 508 -10.82 -2.37 53.64
N ALA A 509 -9.60 -2.59 53.15
CA ALA A 509 -9.05 -1.90 51.97
C ALA A 509 -9.19 -2.69 50.65
N MET A 510 -9.72 -3.92 50.71
CA MET A 510 -9.59 -4.91 49.64
C MET A 510 -10.50 -4.67 48.41
N ASN A 511 -11.44 -3.71 48.49
CA ASN A 511 -12.41 -3.40 47.43
C ASN A 511 -12.02 -2.18 46.56
N ASN A 512 -10.79 -1.67 46.67
CA ASN A 512 -10.39 -0.41 46.02
C ASN A 512 -8.97 -0.46 45.41
N ALA A 513 -8.48 -1.65 45.06
CA ALA A 513 -7.25 -1.80 44.30
C ALA A 513 -7.46 -1.34 42.84
N LEU A 514 -6.54 -0.52 42.33
CA LEU A 514 -6.56 -0.08 40.93
C LEU A 514 -6.15 -1.25 40.03
N ILE A 515 -6.96 -1.53 39.00
CA ILE A 515 -6.69 -2.57 38.00
C ILE A 515 -5.29 -2.41 37.41
N THR A 516 -4.55 -3.51 37.38
CA THR A 516 -3.24 -3.65 36.74
C THR A 516 -3.37 -4.43 35.43
N ILE A 517 -2.34 -4.37 34.59
CA ILE A 517 -2.27 -5.16 33.36
C ILE A 517 -2.18 -6.66 33.63
N HIS A 518 -1.57 -7.06 34.76
CA HIS A 518 -1.51 -8.46 35.15
C HIS A 518 -2.90 -9.05 35.41
N ASP A 519 -3.83 -8.24 35.95
CA ASP A 519 -5.21 -8.66 36.20
C ASP A 519 -5.95 -8.88 34.88
N ILE A 520 -5.77 -7.97 33.91
CA ILE A 520 -6.33 -8.08 32.55
C ILE A 520 -5.74 -9.29 31.80
N ASP A 521 -4.43 -9.53 31.90
CA ASP A 521 -3.78 -10.70 31.29
C ASP A 521 -4.28 -12.02 31.88
N SER A 522 -4.54 -12.04 33.19
CA SER A 522 -4.99 -13.21 33.95
C SER A 522 -6.50 -13.47 33.83
N ALA A 523 -7.28 -12.45 33.46
CA ALA A 523 -8.73 -12.54 33.33
C ALA A 523 -9.17 -13.52 32.21
N PRO A 524 -10.35 -14.16 32.35
CA PRO A 524 -10.96 -14.95 31.29
C PRO A 524 -11.36 -14.07 30.10
N ALA A 525 -11.52 -14.68 28.93
CA ALA A 525 -11.58 -13.97 27.65
C ALA A 525 -12.82 -13.06 27.45
N ASP A 526 -13.81 -13.17 28.34
CA ASP A 526 -15.07 -12.43 28.38
C ASP A 526 -15.06 -11.24 29.36
N GLU A 527 -14.16 -11.23 30.35
CA GLU A 527 -14.01 -10.10 31.31
C GLU A 527 -12.97 -9.06 30.84
N ARG A 528 -12.09 -9.44 29.89
CA ARG A 528 -10.93 -8.65 29.45
C ARG A 528 -11.27 -7.26 28.92
N GLU A 529 -12.28 -7.13 28.07
CA GLU A 529 -12.67 -5.83 27.53
C GLU A 529 -13.24 -4.89 28.60
N SER A 530 -14.00 -5.44 29.56
CA SER A 530 -14.60 -4.66 30.65
C SER A 530 -13.52 -4.15 31.59
N LEU A 531 -12.59 -5.00 32.03
CA LEU A 531 -11.44 -4.62 32.86
C LEU A 531 -10.53 -3.59 32.16
N LEU A 532 -10.30 -3.75 30.85
CA LEU A 532 -9.51 -2.79 30.06
C LEU A 532 -10.21 -1.41 29.98
N MET A 533 -11.52 -1.37 29.75
CA MET A 533 -12.28 -0.11 29.73
C MET A 533 -12.43 0.52 31.11
N GLN A 534 -12.60 -0.27 32.16
CA GLN A 534 -12.60 0.24 33.53
C GLN A 534 -11.24 0.88 33.87
N MET A 535 -10.11 0.21 33.58
CA MET A 535 -8.77 0.81 33.73
C MET A 535 -8.65 2.13 32.93
N TYR A 536 -9.22 2.21 31.73
CA TYR A 536 -9.23 3.43 30.92
C TYR A 536 -10.04 4.58 31.57
N PHE A 537 -11.22 4.30 32.13
CA PHE A 537 -12.11 5.32 32.71
C PHE A 537 -11.77 5.71 34.16
N ASP A 538 -11.24 4.80 34.97
CA ASP A 538 -10.93 5.01 36.40
C ASP A 538 -9.47 5.46 36.64
N ARG A 539 -8.53 5.03 35.78
CA ARG A 539 -7.08 5.33 35.93
C ARG A 539 -6.57 6.28 34.86
N VAL A 540 -6.66 5.88 33.58
CA VAL A 540 -6.00 6.60 32.48
C VAL A 540 -6.60 8.00 32.26
N ARG A 541 -7.92 8.10 32.05
CA ARG A 541 -8.61 9.38 31.81
C ARG A 541 -8.45 10.37 32.98
N PRO A 542 -8.67 10.01 34.26
CA PRO A 542 -8.45 10.93 35.37
C PRO A 542 -7.02 11.44 35.48
N ASN A 543 -6.01 10.59 35.26
CA ASN A 543 -4.61 11.01 35.31
C ASN A 543 -4.22 11.93 34.15
N VAL A 544 -4.76 11.71 32.94
CA VAL A 544 -4.63 12.65 31.81
C VAL A 544 -5.24 14.00 32.13
N ALA A 545 -6.48 14.04 32.62
CA ALA A 545 -7.17 15.28 32.98
C ALA A 545 -6.46 16.06 34.09
N ARG A 546 -6.09 15.37 35.18
CA ARG A 546 -5.33 15.91 36.31
C ARG A 546 -4.01 16.54 35.86
N THR A 547 -3.23 15.82 35.06
CA THR A 547 -1.89 16.25 34.62
C THR A 547 -1.97 17.48 33.71
N ILE A 548 -2.93 17.53 32.78
CA ILE A 548 -3.12 18.69 31.89
C ILE A 548 -3.66 19.90 32.67
N GLY A 549 -4.53 19.69 33.66
CA GLY A 549 -4.97 20.73 34.60
C GLY A 549 -3.79 21.35 35.36
N GLN A 550 -2.95 20.51 35.98
CA GLN A 550 -1.75 20.94 36.71
C GLN A 550 -0.77 21.75 35.82
N GLN A 551 -0.45 21.26 34.62
CA GLN A 551 0.38 22.01 33.65
C GLN A 551 -0.25 23.35 33.24
N THR A 552 -1.57 23.41 33.13
CA THR A 552 -2.30 24.64 32.77
C THR A 552 -2.30 25.66 33.91
N LEU A 553 -2.32 25.24 35.17
CA LEU A 553 -2.16 26.13 36.32
C LEU A 553 -0.71 26.67 36.43
N LEU A 554 0.29 25.80 36.32
CA LEU A 554 1.70 26.20 36.37
C LEU A 554 2.07 27.20 35.26
N SER A 555 1.58 26.98 34.03
CA SER A 555 1.81 27.91 32.91
C SER A 555 1.06 29.25 33.03
N LYS A 556 -0.08 29.29 33.75
CA LYS A 556 -0.74 30.55 34.13
C LYS A 556 0.10 31.32 35.16
N HIS A 557 0.53 30.68 36.26
CA HIS A 557 1.35 31.35 37.28
C HIS A 557 2.72 31.82 36.75
N MET A 558 3.35 31.08 35.82
CA MET A 558 4.59 31.52 35.17
C MET A 558 4.40 32.71 34.20
N ARG A 559 3.17 32.99 33.75
CA ARG A 559 2.82 34.23 33.04
C ARG A 559 2.47 35.35 34.02
N GLU A 560 1.61 35.10 35.00
CA GLU A 560 1.31 36.06 36.08
C GLU A 560 2.60 36.60 36.73
N ARG A 561 3.64 35.77 36.89
CA ARG A 561 4.98 36.13 37.43
C ARG A 561 5.95 36.78 36.42
N ARG A 562 5.62 36.82 35.13
CA ARG A 562 6.36 37.57 34.09
C ARG A 562 5.73 38.91 33.77
N ASP A 563 4.40 38.96 33.80
CA ASP A 563 3.62 40.16 33.53
C ASP A 563 3.59 41.11 34.75
N SER A 564 4.03 40.65 35.94
CA SER A 564 4.19 41.42 37.18
C SER A 564 5.58 42.06 37.34
N ILE A 565 6.02 42.80 36.33
CA ILE A 565 6.98 43.90 36.55
C ILE A 565 6.17 45.11 37.03
N PRO A 566 6.48 45.72 38.19
CA PRO A 566 5.57 46.67 38.82
C PRO A 566 5.51 48.01 38.08
N SER A 567 4.32 48.36 37.60
CA SER A 567 3.86 49.75 37.49
C SER A 567 2.87 49.98 38.62
N ASP A 568 3.18 50.93 39.51
CA ASP A 568 2.42 51.11 40.75
C ASP A 568 1.13 51.92 40.51
N ASN A 569 -0.01 51.26 40.69
CA ASN A 569 -1.25 51.85 41.20
C ASN A 569 -2.27 50.73 41.48
N GLY A 570 -2.87 50.73 42.67
CA GLY A 570 -3.81 49.68 43.09
C GLY A 570 -5.27 49.98 42.76
N SER A 571 -6.08 48.93 42.57
CA SER A 571 -7.37 48.78 43.27
C SER A 571 -8.08 47.46 42.92
N ASN A 572 -9.00 47.09 43.82
CA ASN A 572 -10.14 46.18 43.63
C ASN A 572 -9.87 44.70 43.29
N ILE A 573 -10.00 43.88 44.35
CA ILE A 573 -10.14 42.43 44.28
C ILE A 573 -11.45 42.06 43.56
N ALA A 574 -11.34 41.37 42.43
CA ALA A 574 -12.44 40.62 41.82
C ALA A 574 -11.92 39.21 41.46
N SER A 575 -12.56 38.16 41.98
CA SER A 575 -12.12 36.77 41.76
C SER A 575 -12.83 36.13 40.55
N PRO A 576 -12.11 35.73 39.49
CA PRO A 576 -12.66 35.01 38.35
C PRO A 576 -12.10 33.57 38.26
N ARG A 577 -11.55 33.04 39.36
CA ARG A 577 -10.62 31.88 39.31
C ARG A 577 -11.28 30.50 39.22
N SER A 578 -12.54 30.32 39.62
CA SER A 578 -13.21 29.00 39.58
C SER A 578 -13.77 28.63 38.20
N ALA A 579 -14.63 29.48 37.60
CA ALA A 579 -15.36 29.15 36.36
C ALA A 579 -14.45 28.82 35.15
N LYS A 580 -13.25 29.41 35.09
CA LYS A 580 -12.21 29.14 34.07
C LYS A 580 -11.34 27.90 34.35
N MET A 581 -11.65 27.12 35.39
CA MET A 581 -10.93 25.89 35.74
C MET A 581 -11.74 24.64 35.40
N TYR A 582 -13.03 24.59 35.78
CA TYR A 582 -13.95 23.52 35.40
C TYR A 582 -14.03 23.35 33.88
N THR A 583 -14.30 24.44 33.16
CA THR A 583 -14.36 24.49 31.69
C THR A 583 -13.13 23.93 30.96
N THR A 584 -11.93 23.94 31.57
CA THR A 584 -10.73 23.31 30.97
C THR A 584 -10.62 21.83 31.30
N SER A 585 -11.13 21.37 32.44
CA SER A 585 -11.21 19.95 32.79
C SER A 585 -12.19 19.22 31.87
N ASP A 586 -13.33 19.84 31.61
CA ASP A 586 -14.42 19.20 30.88
C ASP A 586 -14.10 19.12 29.38
N GLU A 587 -13.50 20.17 28.79
CA GLU A 587 -12.93 20.16 27.42
C GLU A 587 -11.87 19.05 27.25
N VAL A 588 -11.03 18.80 28.26
CA VAL A 588 -10.03 17.71 28.22
C VAL A 588 -10.66 16.33 28.27
N ASN A 589 -11.69 16.12 29.12
CA ASN A 589 -12.39 14.84 29.19
C ASN A 589 -13.19 14.57 27.91
N GLU A 590 -13.87 15.58 27.36
CA GLU A 590 -14.60 15.48 26.10
C GLU A 590 -13.65 15.14 24.93
N ILE A 591 -12.53 15.84 24.79
CA ILE A 591 -11.49 15.51 23.79
C ILE A 591 -10.99 14.07 23.96
N TRP A 592 -10.71 13.62 25.19
CA TRP A 592 -10.22 12.26 25.43
C TRP A 592 -11.26 11.20 25.01
N CYS A 593 -12.52 11.38 25.41
CA CYS A 593 -13.61 10.48 25.01
C CYS A 593 -13.80 10.44 23.49
N VAL A 594 -13.82 11.59 22.80
CA VAL A 594 -13.95 11.63 21.34
C VAL A 594 -12.75 10.95 20.65
N LEU A 595 -11.52 11.11 21.17
CA LEU A 595 -10.34 10.41 20.64
C LEU A 595 -10.43 8.88 20.80
N VAL A 596 -10.84 8.38 21.97
CA VAL A 596 -10.96 6.94 22.24
C VAL A 596 -12.12 6.32 21.45
N PHE A 597 -13.27 6.98 21.41
CA PHE A 597 -14.41 6.55 20.60
C PHE A 597 -14.05 6.46 19.10
N ARG A 598 -13.44 7.52 18.55
CA ARG A 598 -12.95 7.54 17.16
C ARG A 598 -11.96 6.41 16.89
N MET A 599 -11.10 6.08 17.87
CA MET A 599 -10.15 4.98 17.76
C MET A 599 -10.83 3.62 17.72
N LEU A 600 -11.81 3.35 18.58
CA LEU A 600 -12.55 2.08 18.63
C LEU A 600 -13.40 1.85 17.38
N CYS A 601 -14.08 2.89 16.87
CA CYS A 601 -14.81 2.82 15.62
C CYS A 601 -13.87 2.63 14.42
N TRP A 602 -12.71 3.31 14.42
CA TRP A 602 -11.71 3.12 13.38
C TRP A 602 -11.11 1.70 13.39
N LEU A 603 -10.74 1.18 14.56
CA LEU A 603 -10.12 -0.15 14.71
C LEU A 603 -11.03 -1.29 14.22
N GLN A 604 -12.35 -1.12 14.28
CA GLN A 604 -13.34 -2.07 13.74
C GLN A 604 -13.54 -1.94 12.24
N LEU A 605 -13.36 -0.74 11.67
CA LEU A 605 -13.51 -0.50 10.24
C LEU A 605 -12.40 -1.17 9.41
N HIS A 606 -11.29 -1.59 10.03
CA HIS A 606 -10.08 -2.03 9.35
C HIS A 606 -9.45 -3.29 9.93
N ASP A 607 -8.70 -3.99 9.08
CA ASP A 607 -7.97 -5.19 9.43
C ASP A 607 -6.57 -5.16 8.78
N PHE A 608 -5.62 -5.90 9.36
CA PHE A 608 -4.25 -6.02 8.87
C PHE A 608 -3.93 -7.50 8.65
N HIS A 609 -3.10 -7.81 7.65
CA HIS A 609 -2.78 -9.21 7.36
C HIS A 609 -1.69 -9.72 8.33
N LYS A 610 -1.91 -10.87 8.96
CA LYS A 610 -1.01 -11.44 10.00
C LYS A 610 0.45 -11.58 9.58
N MET A 611 0.72 -11.70 8.27
CA MET A 611 2.05 -11.85 7.71
C MET A 611 2.68 -10.52 7.23
N ASP A 612 1.98 -9.40 7.32
CA ASP A 612 2.47 -8.07 6.94
C ASP A 612 3.09 -7.38 8.15
N ILE A 613 4.42 -7.36 8.19
CA ILE A 613 5.21 -6.74 9.25
C ILE A 613 6.15 -5.74 8.59
N HIS A 614 6.26 -4.53 9.14
CA HIS A 614 6.99 -3.47 8.45
C HIS A 614 8.51 -3.68 8.48
N ILE A 615 9.09 -3.93 7.32
CA ILE A 615 10.54 -3.78 7.09
C ILE A 615 10.81 -2.32 6.71
N THR A 616 11.74 -1.67 7.40
CA THR A 616 12.09 -0.25 7.22
C THR A 616 12.46 0.07 5.77
N LYS A 617 11.75 1.03 5.18
CA LYS A 617 11.94 1.49 3.79
C LYS A 617 11.46 2.92 3.57
N SER A 618 11.48 3.73 4.62
CA SER A 618 11.08 5.14 4.63
C SER A 618 11.77 5.97 3.52
N ASP A 619 13.00 5.62 3.18
CA ASP A 619 13.84 6.33 2.21
C ASP A 619 13.45 6.02 0.75
N ALA A 620 12.69 4.93 0.53
CA ALA A 620 12.07 4.64 -0.77
C ALA A 620 10.82 5.49 -1.04
N TYR A 621 10.28 6.22 -0.05
CA TYR A 621 9.04 6.98 -0.20
C TYR A 621 9.17 8.13 -1.20
N ALA A 622 8.30 8.12 -2.22
CA ALA A 622 8.33 9.06 -3.34
C ALA A 622 9.67 9.07 -4.12
N SER A 623 10.56 8.11 -3.86
CA SER A 623 11.84 7.96 -4.53
C SER A 623 11.64 7.64 -6.01
N ARG A 624 12.46 8.30 -6.83
CA ARG A 624 12.44 8.21 -8.30
C ARG A 624 13.55 7.34 -8.87
N ILE A 625 14.26 6.58 -8.02
CA ILE A 625 15.21 5.55 -8.47
C ILE A 625 14.47 4.65 -9.47
N PRO A 626 14.92 4.58 -10.74
CA PRO A 626 14.28 3.74 -11.74
C PRO A 626 14.56 2.28 -11.40
N VAL A 627 13.53 1.46 -11.51
CA VAL A 627 13.66 0.01 -11.36
C VAL A 627 13.00 -0.68 -12.54
N TYR A 628 13.58 -1.79 -12.95
CA TYR A 628 13.21 -2.51 -14.16
C TYR A 628 12.55 -3.82 -13.77
N ILE A 629 11.66 -4.34 -14.62
CA ILE A 629 11.01 -5.63 -14.40
C ILE A 629 11.21 -6.43 -15.67
N VAL A 630 11.91 -7.56 -15.56
CA VAL A 630 12.35 -8.40 -16.69
C VAL A 630 11.22 -9.30 -17.17
#